data_AF-A0A4R4JIW1-F1
#
_entry.id   AF-A0A4R4JIW1-F1
#
_cell.length_a   1.000
_cell.length_b   1.000
_cell.length_c   1.000
_cell.angle_alpha   90.00
_cell.angle_beta   90.00
_cell.angle_gamma   90.00
#
_symmetry.space_group_name_H-M   'P 1'
#
loop_
_entity.id
_entity.type
_entity.pdbx_description
1 polymer ?
#
loop_
_entity_poly.entity_id
_entity_poly.type
_entity_poly.pdbx_seq_one_letter_code
_entity_poly.pdbx_strand_id
1 'polypeptide(L)'
;MAKGYYLLVGDKTTCGGVIITGDQTMTFNGRATAREGDYVTCGKHSGTYMIAGGISSMFSMGQRLAGTLDSVSTCPCRARLINSEMDSYEKQDEFADRAVAPANMAEQNFSSPVKEAGSVQPEPPVTQAPPPPIPVFTKSCQRGKGCTDAGTEAEPANNFGRMGIYQVPSSPAPVTAQKPEPPPQGKKHPPEPDKPQDKKLPWYKRWFGGGKEKVEAVATAVAATTRSVAADGEALVMRYIGGGAISSGRWLAVPNPLTVGLMGLFYSPRLNEGEEDYLNRYRLSEIAEQFGKAPTRVRFRWVRDEKSGRMTVQGYHVGPESGLDKVPVHMMTLNRTTGNYEFWEPGEHRPTILWTPNEQEFQVPAHTGNEERPFIPSQITVLPIPEKVGSDVESLPMPEEKDFRDYILILPIPNIPPVYVYLSKPPVKLLEVDLYSNFVGRPRNGTHADHMPSAAAVKIRLKMLYPDLDGDMLNLLAKNVAAIIIPAEVHQKLSATYGGRNSPAQIEQDAEDLRAAVDRDFNAIKPALKNYGATEEQLEKAKSKIHELNQEQGLYK
;
A
#
# COMPACT_ATOMS: atom_id res chain seq x y z
N MET A 1 19.66 -2.37 -33.43
CA MET A 1 18.42 -1.82 -32.84
C MET A 1 17.73 -0.93 -33.86
N ALA A 2 16.55 -1.35 -34.32
CA ALA A 2 15.75 -0.56 -35.26
C ALA A 2 14.75 0.30 -34.46
N LYS A 3 14.66 1.59 -34.79
CA LYS A 3 13.74 2.53 -34.16
C LYS A 3 12.38 2.49 -34.87
N GLY A 4 11.33 2.14 -34.14
CA GLY A 4 9.94 2.15 -34.60
C GLY A 4 9.12 3.27 -33.95
N TYR A 5 7.92 3.51 -34.46
CA TYR A 5 7.00 4.54 -33.97
C TYR A 5 5.62 3.96 -33.70
N TYR A 6 4.93 4.50 -32.67
CA TYR A 6 3.57 4.12 -32.35
C TYR A 6 2.59 4.63 -33.41
N LEU A 7 1.49 3.90 -33.58
CA LEU A 7 0.48 4.19 -34.59
C LEU A 7 -0.84 4.58 -33.94
N LEU A 8 -1.52 5.57 -34.51
CA LEU A 8 -2.75 6.15 -33.97
C LEU A 8 -3.90 6.06 -34.97
N VAL A 9 -5.14 6.13 -34.47
CA VAL A 9 -6.32 6.35 -35.31
C VAL A 9 -6.14 7.59 -36.16
N GLY A 10 -6.34 7.46 -37.46
CA GLY A 10 -6.10 8.50 -38.48
C GLY A 10 -4.76 8.41 -39.20
N ASP A 11 -3.84 7.57 -38.75
CA ASP A 11 -2.55 7.36 -39.43
C ASP A 11 -2.74 6.70 -40.80
N LYS A 12 -1.87 7.06 -41.75
CA LYS A 12 -1.98 6.64 -43.14
C LYS A 12 -1.24 5.31 -43.36
N THR A 13 -1.62 4.62 -44.42
CA THR A 13 -0.87 3.47 -44.94
C THR A 13 -0.17 3.85 -46.23
N THR A 14 0.89 3.12 -46.60
CA THR A 14 1.61 3.33 -47.87
C THR A 14 0.76 3.11 -49.13
N CYS A 15 -0.41 2.46 -49.00
CA CYS A 15 -1.35 2.28 -50.10
C CYS A 15 -2.46 3.35 -50.18
N GLY A 16 -2.41 4.38 -49.32
CA GLY A 16 -3.40 5.46 -49.26
C GLY A 16 -4.60 5.20 -48.33
N GLY A 17 -4.61 4.06 -47.63
CA GLY A 17 -5.59 3.74 -46.59
C GLY A 17 -5.34 4.43 -45.25
N VAL A 18 -6.24 4.27 -44.28
CA VAL A 18 -6.22 4.97 -42.99
C VAL A 18 -6.61 4.04 -41.85
N ILE A 19 -5.95 4.15 -40.69
CA ILE A 19 -6.36 3.45 -39.45
C ILE A 19 -7.63 4.10 -38.91
N ILE A 20 -8.67 3.30 -38.65
CA ILE A 20 -10.01 3.80 -38.30
C ILE A 20 -10.48 3.43 -36.89
N THR A 21 -9.89 2.42 -36.24
CA THR A 21 -10.16 2.11 -34.83
C THR A 21 -8.88 2.02 -34.01
N GLY A 22 -9.02 2.20 -32.71
CA GLY A 22 -7.93 2.20 -31.75
C GLY A 22 -8.45 2.21 -30.32
N ASP A 23 -7.55 2.04 -29.37
CA ASP A 23 -7.83 2.07 -27.95
C ASP A 23 -7.91 3.50 -27.42
N GLN A 24 -9.06 3.86 -26.84
CA GLN A 24 -9.25 5.17 -26.22
C GLN A 24 -8.68 5.26 -24.80
N THR A 25 -8.23 4.15 -24.21
CA THR A 25 -7.55 4.14 -22.90
C THR A 25 -6.11 4.64 -22.97
N MET A 26 -5.48 4.55 -24.15
CA MET A 26 -4.15 5.07 -24.45
C MET A 26 -4.24 6.01 -25.65
N THR A 27 -4.10 7.32 -25.43
CA THR A 27 -4.19 8.32 -26.49
C THR A 27 -2.93 9.17 -26.57
N PHE A 28 -2.56 9.55 -27.78
CA PHE A 28 -1.52 10.54 -28.05
C PHE A 28 -2.18 11.73 -28.74
N ASN A 29 -2.04 12.92 -28.16
CA ASN A 29 -2.67 14.15 -28.67
C ASN A 29 -4.19 14.00 -28.91
N GLY A 30 -4.88 13.23 -28.05
CA GLY A 30 -6.31 12.97 -28.13
C GLY A 30 -6.74 11.94 -29.19
N ARG A 31 -5.79 11.30 -29.88
CA ARG A 31 -6.04 10.24 -30.85
C ARG A 31 -5.73 8.88 -30.23
N ALA A 32 -6.66 7.95 -30.37
CA ALA A 32 -6.54 6.60 -29.84
C ALA A 32 -5.36 5.84 -30.46
N THR A 33 -4.65 5.05 -29.65
CA THR A 33 -3.52 4.23 -30.12
C THR A 33 -4.04 2.99 -30.81
N ALA A 34 -3.53 2.70 -31.99
CA ALA A 34 -3.88 1.52 -32.76
C ALA A 34 -3.22 0.28 -32.18
N ARG A 35 -3.90 -0.86 -32.26
CA ARG A 35 -3.43 -2.17 -31.78
C ARG A 35 -3.51 -3.21 -32.88
N GLU A 36 -2.86 -4.34 -32.65
CA GLU A 36 -3.09 -5.54 -33.42
C GLU A 36 -4.59 -5.90 -33.37
N GLY A 37 -5.18 -6.17 -34.54
CA GLY A 37 -6.60 -6.42 -34.72
C GLY A 37 -7.45 -5.18 -34.96
N ASP A 38 -6.93 -3.96 -34.76
CA ASP A 38 -7.67 -2.74 -35.09
C ASP A 38 -7.84 -2.56 -36.60
N TYR A 39 -8.91 -1.87 -37.00
CA TYR A 39 -9.33 -1.77 -38.39
C TYR A 39 -8.61 -0.66 -39.15
N VAL A 40 -8.34 -0.93 -40.43
CA VAL A 40 -7.66 -0.05 -41.39
C VAL A 40 -8.31 -0.16 -42.77
N THR A 41 -8.49 0.95 -43.47
CA THR A 41 -8.97 0.96 -44.87
C THR A 41 -7.82 0.75 -45.84
N CYS A 42 -8.11 0.39 -47.09
CA CYS A 42 -7.12 0.35 -48.18
C CYS A 42 -7.41 1.45 -49.20
N GLY A 43 -6.37 2.11 -49.72
CA GLY A 43 -6.53 3.12 -50.76
C GLY A 43 -6.66 2.57 -52.18
N LYS A 44 -6.46 1.25 -52.39
CA LYS A 44 -6.52 0.59 -53.70
C LYS A 44 -7.64 -0.45 -53.84
N HIS A 45 -8.11 -1.01 -52.72
CA HIS A 45 -9.13 -2.06 -52.69
C HIS A 45 -10.26 -1.64 -51.76
N SER A 46 -11.50 -1.90 -52.17
CA SER A 46 -12.66 -1.65 -51.31
C SER A 46 -12.73 -2.65 -50.15
N GLY A 47 -13.15 -2.17 -48.99
CA GLY A 47 -13.32 -2.98 -47.78
C GLY A 47 -12.53 -2.47 -46.58
N THR A 48 -12.79 -3.10 -45.45
CA THR A 48 -12.11 -2.86 -44.18
C THR A 48 -11.21 -4.05 -43.87
N TYR A 49 -9.96 -3.76 -43.52
CA TYR A 49 -8.94 -4.75 -43.20
C TYR A 49 -8.48 -4.54 -41.76
N MET A 50 -7.59 -5.40 -41.28
CA MET A 50 -7.07 -5.35 -39.91
C MET A 50 -5.59 -5.02 -39.91
N ILE A 51 -5.09 -4.56 -38.78
CA ILE A 51 -3.67 -4.48 -38.49
C ILE A 51 -3.20 -5.84 -37.98
N ALA A 52 -2.24 -6.43 -38.67
CA ALA A 52 -1.59 -7.69 -38.29
C ALA A 52 -0.20 -7.43 -37.74
N GLY A 53 0.11 -8.07 -36.60
CA GLY A 53 1.35 -7.85 -35.86
C GLY A 53 1.30 -6.61 -35.00
N GLY A 54 2.11 -6.61 -33.95
CA GLY A 54 2.21 -5.55 -32.96
C GLY A 54 3.51 -5.70 -32.19
N ILE A 55 3.89 -4.63 -31.50
CA ILE A 55 5.15 -4.53 -30.76
C ILE A 55 5.15 -5.62 -29.67
N SER A 56 6.16 -6.50 -29.67
CA SER A 56 6.18 -7.70 -28.81
C SER A 56 6.16 -7.38 -27.31
N SER A 57 6.65 -6.20 -26.91
CA SER A 57 6.75 -5.74 -25.52
C SER A 57 5.69 -4.72 -25.10
N MET A 58 4.76 -4.31 -25.97
CA MET A 58 3.82 -3.22 -25.64
C MET A 58 2.38 -3.64 -25.88
N PHE A 59 1.54 -3.57 -24.84
CA PHE A 59 0.14 -4.03 -24.87
C PHE A 59 -0.81 -2.95 -24.33
N SER A 60 -2.05 -2.94 -24.83
CA SER A 60 -3.16 -2.16 -24.28
C SER A 60 -4.42 -3.03 -24.26
N MET A 61 -5.00 -3.20 -23.06
CA MET A 61 -6.11 -4.14 -22.80
C MET A 61 -5.83 -5.58 -23.29
N GLY A 62 -4.59 -6.05 -23.14
CA GLY A 62 -4.18 -7.41 -23.55
C GLY A 62 -3.92 -7.60 -25.05
N GLN A 63 -3.99 -6.55 -25.88
CA GLN A 63 -3.63 -6.60 -27.31
C GLN A 63 -2.36 -5.80 -27.58
N ARG A 64 -1.46 -6.30 -28.43
CA ARG A 64 -0.19 -5.62 -28.77
C ARG A 64 -0.46 -4.28 -29.44
N LEU A 65 0.25 -3.23 -29.04
CA LEU A 65 0.20 -1.94 -29.73
C LEU A 65 0.73 -2.09 -31.15
N ALA A 66 0.11 -1.40 -32.09
CA ALA A 66 0.57 -1.37 -33.46
C ALA A 66 1.79 -0.45 -33.59
N GLY A 67 2.81 -0.92 -34.29
CA GLY A 67 4.05 -0.19 -34.49
C GLY A 67 4.54 -0.24 -35.94
N THR A 68 5.27 0.78 -36.37
CA THR A 68 5.75 0.87 -37.76
C THR A 68 6.71 -0.25 -38.21
N LEU A 69 7.37 -0.94 -37.27
CA LEU A 69 8.27 -2.06 -37.55
C LEU A 69 7.61 -3.43 -37.43
N ASP A 70 6.53 -3.53 -36.66
CA ASP A 70 5.93 -4.81 -36.23
C ASP A 70 4.55 -5.06 -36.83
N SER A 71 3.94 -4.02 -37.42
CA SER A 71 2.56 -4.07 -37.87
C SER A 71 2.42 -3.76 -39.36
N VAL A 72 1.55 -4.51 -40.03
CA VAL A 72 1.16 -4.31 -41.43
C VAL A 72 -0.35 -4.42 -41.59
N SER A 73 -0.90 -3.76 -42.59
CA SER A 73 -2.31 -3.95 -42.95
C SER A 73 -2.50 -5.32 -43.62
N THR A 74 -3.59 -6.02 -43.28
CA THR A 74 -3.99 -7.28 -43.94
C THR A 74 -4.63 -7.08 -45.32
N CYS A 75 -4.71 -5.83 -45.82
CA CYS A 75 -5.19 -5.58 -47.18
C CYS A 75 -4.32 -6.28 -48.24
N PRO A 76 -4.82 -6.50 -49.47
CA PRO A 76 -4.05 -7.17 -50.53
C PRO A 76 -2.72 -6.48 -50.85
N CYS A 77 -2.57 -5.19 -50.55
CA CYS A 77 -1.34 -4.43 -50.70
C CYS A 77 -0.27 -4.74 -49.65
N ARG A 78 -0.62 -5.41 -48.54
CA ARG A 78 0.22 -5.58 -47.33
C ARG A 78 0.89 -4.27 -46.91
N ALA A 79 0.11 -3.19 -46.88
CA ALA A 79 0.64 -1.85 -46.73
C ALA A 79 1.28 -1.65 -45.35
N ARG A 80 2.42 -0.97 -45.31
CA ARG A 80 3.03 -0.49 -44.06
C ARG A 80 2.22 0.69 -43.53
N LEU A 81 2.29 0.87 -42.21
CA LEU A 81 1.60 1.93 -41.49
C LEU A 81 2.58 3.09 -41.27
N ILE A 82 2.10 4.32 -41.45
CA ILE A 82 2.89 5.55 -41.43
C ILE A 82 2.48 6.34 -40.19
N ASN A 83 3.39 6.46 -39.23
CA ASN A 83 3.16 7.23 -38.03
C ASN A 83 3.03 8.73 -38.34
N SER A 84 2.10 9.39 -37.65
CA SER A 84 2.08 10.85 -37.58
C SER A 84 2.59 11.39 -36.24
N GLU A 85 2.65 10.53 -35.22
CA GLU A 85 3.24 10.82 -33.92
C GLU A 85 4.72 10.40 -33.90
N MET A 86 5.57 11.19 -33.25
CA MET A 86 7.03 10.98 -33.26
C MET A 86 7.52 10.17 -32.05
N ASP A 87 6.60 9.71 -31.20
CA ASP A 87 6.92 8.83 -30.10
C ASP A 87 7.32 7.43 -30.58
N SER A 88 8.40 6.89 -30.03
CA SER A 88 9.17 5.80 -30.61
C SER A 88 9.49 4.69 -29.63
N TYR A 89 9.72 3.49 -30.16
CA TYR A 89 10.21 2.32 -29.43
C TYR A 89 11.42 1.72 -30.13
N GLU A 90 12.23 0.97 -29.37
CA GLU A 90 13.39 0.25 -29.91
C GLU A 90 13.05 -1.23 -30.05
N LYS A 91 13.20 -1.76 -31.26
CA LYS A 91 13.10 -3.19 -31.53
C LYS A 91 14.50 -3.81 -31.38
N GLN A 92 14.64 -4.68 -30.38
CA GLN A 92 15.82 -5.53 -30.23
C GLN A 92 15.74 -6.67 -31.26
N ASP A 93 16.88 -7.02 -31.85
CA ASP A 93 16.95 -8.13 -32.81
C ASP A 93 16.82 -9.45 -32.03
N GLU A 94 15.63 -10.06 -32.04
CA GLU A 94 15.45 -11.41 -31.50
C GLU A 94 16.17 -12.40 -32.41
N PHE A 95 17.30 -12.94 -31.92
CA PHE A 95 17.79 -14.23 -32.41
C PHE A 95 16.72 -15.28 -32.08
N ALA A 96 16.11 -15.84 -33.12
CA ALA A 96 15.07 -16.85 -32.99
C ALA A 96 15.62 -18.09 -32.26
N ASP A 97 15.28 -18.23 -30.97
CA ASP A 97 15.52 -19.46 -30.23
C ASP A 97 14.63 -20.57 -30.80
N ARG A 98 15.28 -21.56 -31.40
CA ARG A 98 14.66 -22.84 -31.76
C ARG A 98 14.32 -23.56 -30.46
N ALA A 99 13.03 -23.82 -30.29
CA ALA A 99 12.48 -24.70 -29.27
C ALA A 99 13.28 -26.00 -29.10
N VAL A 100 13.66 -26.32 -27.86
CA VAL A 100 13.96 -27.70 -27.43
C VAL A 100 13.26 -27.95 -26.10
N ALA A 101 12.44 -28.99 -26.09
CA ALA A 101 11.68 -29.50 -24.95
C ALA A 101 12.58 -30.08 -23.84
N PRO A 102 12.10 -30.21 -22.59
CA PRO A 102 12.90 -30.71 -21.48
C PRO A 102 12.98 -32.24 -21.51
N ALA A 103 14.16 -32.81 -21.28
CA ALA A 103 14.34 -34.22 -20.97
C ALA A 103 15.20 -34.38 -19.71
N ASN A 104 14.73 -35.29 -18.86
CA ASN A 104 15.16 -35.60 -17.51
C ASN A 104 16.56 -36.24 -17.40
N MET A 105 17.13 -36.10 -16.19
CA MET A 105 18.00 -37.00 -15.42
C MET A 105 19.21 -37.67 -16.10
N ALA A 106 20.40 -37.48 -15.52
CA ALA A 106 21.07 -38.50 -14.69
C ALA A 106 22.49 -38.06 -14.31
N GLU A 107 22.84 -38.27 -13.04
CA GLU A 107 24.21 -38.30 -12.54
C GLU A 107 25.03 -39.36 -13.28
N GLN A 108 26.31 -39.08 -13.55
CA GLN A 108 27.40 -40.03 -13.30
C GLN A 108 28.78 -39.34 -13.42
N ASN A 109 29.50 -39.41 -12.30
CA ASN A 109 30.94 -39.18 -12.17
C ASN A 109 31.75 -40.12 -13.08
N PHE A 110 32.85 -39.65 -13.66
CA PHE A 110 34.16 -40.35 -13.77
C PHE A 110 35.18 -39.30 -14.27
N SER A 111 36.06 -38.80 -13.39
CA SER A 111 37.43 -39.27 -13.15
C SER A 111 38.45 -38.76 -14.19
N SER A 112 39.32 -37.86 -13.74
CA SER A 112 40.50 -37.38 -14.45
C SER A 112 41.58 -38.46 -14.57
N PRO A 113 42.54 -38.26 -15.49
CA PRO A 113 43.94 -38.33 -15.09
C PRO A 113 44.76 -37.11 -15.52
N VAL A 114 45.81 -36.88 -14.73
CA VAL A 114 46.73 -35.73 -14.71
C VAL A 114 47.94 -35.97 -15.61
N LYS A 115 48.53 -34.85 -16.07
CA LYS A 115 49.90 -34.55 -16.58
C LYS A 115 49.81 -34.01 -18.02
N GLU A 116 50.30 -32.82 -18.32
CA GLU A 116 51.69 -32.38 -18.12
C GLU A 116 51.79 -30.85 -18.13
N ALA A 117 52.80 -30.33 -17.41
CA ALA A 117 52.99 -28.92 -17.14
C ALA A 117 53.45 -28.15 -18.39
N GLY A 118 52.69 -27.11 -18.75
CA GLY A 118 53.09 -26.04 -19.66
C GLY A 118 52.80 -24.70 -18.98
N SER A 119 53.85 -23.98 -18.59
CA SER A 119 53.79 -22.66 -17.99
C SER A 119 53.18 -21.64 -18.95
N VAL A 120 51.93 -21.23 -18.69
CA VAL A 120 51.35 -20.01 -19.26
C VAL A 120 50.90 -19.15 -18.07
N GLN A 121 51.34 -17.89 -18.07
CA GLN A 121 51.03 -16.91 -17.04
C GLN A 121 49.52 -16.82 -16.80
N PRO A 122 49.04 -16.63 -15.56
CA PRO A 122 47.64 -16.34 -15.33
C PRO A 122 47.33 -14.96 -15.91
N GLU A 123 46.43 -14.91 -16.89
CA GLU A 123 45.70 -13.68 -17.19
C GLU A 123 45.05 -13.17 -15.88
N PRO A 124 45.00 -11.85 -15.68
CA PRO A 124 44.32 -11.30 -14.51
C PRO A 124 42.88 -11.82 -14.50
N PRO A 125 42.30 -12.12 -13.32
CA PRO A 125 40.92 -12.57 -13.27
C PRO A 125 40.09 -11.45 -13.90
N VAL A 126 39.35 -11.79 -14.95
CA VAL A 126 38.25 -10.95 -15.42
C VAL A 126 37.30 -10.86 -14.24
N THR A 127 37.42 -9.76 -13.49
CA THR A 127 36.46 -9.40 -12.45
C THR A 127 35.11 -9.41 -13.14
N GLN A 128 34.30 -10.44 -12.88
CA GLN A 128 32.89 -10.41 -13.28
C GLN A 128 32.34 -9.13 -12.69
N ALA A 129 31.91 -8.20 -13.55
CA ALA A 129 31.26 -6.99 -13.10
C ALA A 129 30.13 -7.42 -12.15
N PRO A 130 29.98 -6.77 -10.98
CA PRO A 130 28.91 -7.12 -10.06
C PRO A 130 27.57 -7.09 -10.81
N PRO A 131 26.65 -8.04 -10.51
CA PRO A 131 25.36 -8.08 -11.17
C PRO A 131 24.67 -6.71 -11.03
N PRO A 132 23.94 -6.26 -12.07
CA PRO A 132 23.30 -4.96 -12.03
C PRO A 132 22.39 -4.85 -10.80
N PRO A 133 22.37 -3.69 -10.12
CA PRO A 133 21.58 -3.48 -8.92
C PRO A 133 20.10 -3.78 -9.20
N ILE A 134 19.46 -4.49 -8.27
CA ILE A 134 18.03 -4.80 -8.36
C ILE A 134 17.26 -3.47 -8.31
N PRO A 135 16.43 -3.15 -9.32
CA PRO A 135 15.67 -1.91 -9.32
C PRO A 135 14.68 -1.86 -8.18
N VAL A 136 14.53 -0.71 -7.53
CA VAL A 136 13.62 -0.52 -6.38
C VAL A 136 12.62 0.61 -6.65
N PHE A 137 11.48 0.57 -5.95
CA PHE A 137 10.47 1.62 -5.99
C PHE A 137 11.03 2.96 -5.46
N THR A 138 11.75 2.91 -4.34
CA THR A 138 12.43 4.09 -3.79
C THR A 138 13.62 3.67 -2.92
N LYS A 139 14.61 4.56 -2.83
CA LYS A 139 15.78 4.52 -1.96
C LYS A 139 16.12 5.92 -1.47
N SER A 140 16.95 6.03 -0.44
CA SER A 140 17.41 7.33 0.06
C SER A 140 18.25 8.02 -1.00
N CYS A 141 18.06 9.33 -1.18
CA CYS A 141 18.91 10.15 -2.05
C CYS A 141 20.35 10.28 -1.53
N GLN A 142 20.61 9.85 -0.29
CA GLN A 142 21.97 9.72 0.25
C GLN A 142 22.69 8.47 -0.29
N ARG A 143 21.95 7.51 -0.88
CA ARG A 143 22.52 6.38 -1.60
C ARG A 143 22.85 6.83 -3.02
N GLY A 144 24.12 6.68 -3.40
CA GLY A 144 24.61 7.11 -4.72
C GLY A 144 23.91 6.37 -5.88
N LYS A 145 24.10 6.89 -7.09
CA LYS A 145 23.58 6.27 -8.32
C LYS A 145 24.05 4.81 -8.43
N GLY A 146 23.12 3.89 -8.67
CA GLY A 146 23.42 2.45 -8.77
C GLY A 146 23.60 1.71 -7.44
N CYS A 147 23.53 2.40 -6.29
CA CYS A 147 23.48 1.75 -4.98
C CYS A 147 22.03 1.64 -4.51
N THR A 148 21.51 0.42 -4.45
CA THR A 148 20.19 0.12 -3.90
C THR A 148 20.28 -0.50 -2.52
N ASP A 149 21.30 -0.20 -1.72
CA ASP A 149 21.40 -0.74 -0.37
C ASP A 149 20.46 -0.01 0.59
N ALA A 150 19.94 -0.76 1.58
CA ALA A 150 19.13 -0.18 2.64
C ALA A 150 19.95 0.80 3.49
N GLY A 151 19.25 1.76 4.12
CA GLY A 151 19.82 2.61 5.16
C GLY A 151 20.23 1.79 6.39
N THR A 152 21.38 2.10 6.98
CA THR A 152 21.86 1.47 8.22
C THR A 152 21.81 2.42 9.42
N GLU A 153 21.50 3.69 9.18
CA GLU A 153 21.43 4.75 10.19
C GLU A 153 20.07 5.45 10.11
N ALA A 154 19.69 6.13 11.19
CA ALA A 154 18.44 6.88 11.21
C ALA A 154 18.53 8.14 10.33
N GLU A 155 17.56 8.34 9.43
CA GLU A 155 17.55 9.49 8.51
C GLU A 155 16.12 10.05 8.30
N PRO A 156 15.97 11.32 7.87
CA PRO A 156 14.65 11.86 7.55
C PRO A 156 13.98 11.13 6.39
N ALA A 157 12.68 10.89 6.52
CA ALA A 157 11.85 10.40 5.41
C ALA A 157 11.87 11.30 4.16
N ASN A 158 12.20 12.59 4.31
CA ASN A 158 12.38 13.53 3.21
C ASN A 158 13.55 13.16 2.26
N ASN A 159 14.49 12.32 2.71
CA ASN A 159 15.54 11.79 1.85
C ASN A 159 15.01 10.77 0.83
N PHE A 160 13.85 10.18 1.09
CA PHE A 160 13.20 9.23 0.19
C PHE A 160 12.15 9.92 -0.69
N GLY A 161 11.40 10.87 -0.12
CA GLY A 161 10.28 11.51 -0.80
C GLY A 161 9.45 12.40 0.11
N ARG A 162 8.33 12.88 -0.39
CA ARG A 162 7.39 13.73 0.35
C ARG A 162 6.17 12.94 0.79
N MET A 163 5.55 13.41 1.86
CA MET A 163 4.42 12.76 2.50
C MET A 163 3.24 13.72 2.68
N GLY A 164 2.03 13.17 2.56
CA GLY A 164 0.79 13.76 3.03
C GLY A 164 0.05 12.80 3.94
N ILE A 165 -0.60 13.31 4.98
CA ILE A 165 -1.34 12.51 5.94
C ILE A 165 -2.80 12.92 5.90
N TYR A 166 -3.65 11.91 5.79
CA TYR A 166 -5.10 12.03 5.67
C TYR A 166 -5.79 11.25 6.79
N GLN A 167 -6.93 11.76 7.26
CA GLN A 167 -7.73 11.19 8.32
C GLN A 167 -9.20 11.17 7.94
N VAL A 168 -9.89 10.07 8.24
CA VAL A 168 -11.34 10.02 8.23
C VAL A 168 -11.85 10.69 9.51
N PRO A 169 -12.64 11.77 9.41
CA PRO A 169 -13.23 12.40 10.58
C PRO A 169 -14.21 11.43 11.25
N SER A 170 -14.25 11.45 12.58
CA SER A 170 -15.27 10.70 13.32
C SER A 170 -16.59 11.46 13.15
N SER A 171 -17.68 10.80 12.76
CA SER A 171 -18.97 11.45 12.47
C SER A 171 -19.32 12.60 13.43
N PRO A 172 -19.87 13.73 12.94
CA PRO A 172 -20.20 14.87 13.78
C PRO A 172 -21.26 14.46 14.80
N ALA A 173 -21.03 14.81 16.08
CA ALA A 173 -22.07 14.77 17.10
C ALA A 173 -23.32 15.51 16.59
N PRO A 174 -24.54 15.06 16.93
CA PRO A 174 -25.76 15.72 16.49
C PRO A 174 -25.73 17.18 16.98
N VAL A 175 -25.71 18.12 16.03
CA VAL A 175 -25.76 19.55 16.32
C VAL A 175 -27.14 19.81 16.93
N THR A 176 -27.19 20.02 18.24
CA THR A 176 -28.33 20.61 18.91
C THR A 176 -28.63 21.92 18.19
N ALA A 177 -29.84 22.05 17.62
CA ALA A 177 -30.23 23.22 16.84
C ALA A 177 -29.98 24.50 17.65
N GLN A 178 -28.99 25.29 17.23
CA GLN A 178 -28.80 26.63 17.78
C GLN A 178 -29.90 27.55 17.25
N LYS A 179 -30.55 28.22 18.19
CA LYS A 179 -31.53 29.29 17.99
C LYS A 179 -30.91 30.40 17.11
N PRO A 180 -31.61 30.95 16.10
CA PRO A 180 -31.06 31.99 15.26
C PRO A 180 -30.78 33.26 16.07
N GLU A 181 -29.53 33.71 16.09
CA GLU A 181 -29.18 35.08 16.49
C GLU A 181 -29.40 36.05 15.30
N PRO A 182 -29.78 37.31 15.57
CA PRO A 182 -30.10 38.28 14.54
C PRO A 182 -28.83 38.83 13.85
N PRO A 183 -28.93 39.28 12.59
CA PRO A 183 -27.77 39.63 11.77
C PRO A 183 -27.06 40.90 12.28
N PRO A 184 -25.71 40.92 12.30
CA PRO A 184 -24.96 42.13 12.62
C PRO A 184 -25.06 43.15 11.48
N GLN A 185 -25.35 44.39 11.87
CA GLN A 185 -25.40 45.56 10.99
C GLN A 185 -24.00 45.96 10.51
N GLY A 186 -23.98 46.55 9.32
CA GLY A 186 -22.80 46.57 8.46
C GLY A 186 -21.73 47.59 8.82
N LYS A 187 -20.55 47.36 8.24
CA LYS A 187 -19.64 48.42 7.79
C LYS A 187 -19.04 48.00 6.45
N LYS A 188 -19.24 48.86 5.44
CA LYS A 188 -18.71 48.73 4.08
C LYS A 188 -17.25 49.18 4.07
N HIS A 189 -16.33 48.28 3.72
CA HIS A 189 -15.11 48.64 3.01
C HIS A 189 -14.95 47.67 1.84
N PRO A 190 -14.73 48.14 0.61
CA PRO A 190 -14.43 47.26 -0.51
C PRO A 190 -12.99 46.76 -0.40
N PRO A 191 -12.72 45.44 -0.51
CA PRO A 191 -11.37 44.96 -0.74
C PRO A 191 -10.94 45.35 -2.15
N GLU A 192 -9.72 45.86 -2.24
CA GLU A 192 -8.98 46.15 -3.47
C GLU A 192 -8.81 44.85 -4.30
N PRO A 193 -8.87 44.90 -5.64
CA PRO A 193 -8.85 43.68 -6.46
C PRO A 193 -7.47 42.99 -6.40
N ASP A 194 -7.45 41.81 -5.78
CA ASP A 194 -6.31 40.90 -5.82
C ASP A 194 -5.93 40.54 -7.26
N LYS A 195 -4.61 40.52 -7.50
CA LYS A 195 -4.00 40.21 -8.80
C LYS A 195 -4.48 38.86 -9.35
N PRO A 196 -4.62 38.72 -10.67
CA PRO A 196 -5.09 37.48 -11.29
C PRO A 196 -4.09 36.34 -11.05
N GLN A 197 -4.45 35.39 -10.18
CA GLN A 197 -3.69 34.17 -9.96
C GLN A 197 -3.76 33.26 -11.20
N ASP A 198 -2.63 32.60 -11.48
CA ASP A 198 -2.34 31.71 -12.61
C ASP A 198 -3.45 30.72 -12.98
N LYS A 199 -4.37 31.14 -13.85
CA LYS A 199 -5.20 30.23 -14.65
C LYS A 199 -4.40 29.82 -15.88
N LYS A 200 -3.67 28.68 -15.87
CA LYS A 200 -3.24 27.97 -17.11
C LYS A 200 -2.51 26.61 -16.98
N LEU A 201 -2.66 25.83 -15.90
CA LEU A 201 -2.13 24.46 -15.86
C LEU A 201 -3.23 23.42 -15.61
N PRO A 202 -3.35 22.37 -16.45
CA PRO A 202 -4.25 21.24 -16.19
C PRO A 202 -4.03 20.62 -14.81
N TRP A 203 -5.11 20.17 -14.15
CA TRP A 203 -5.08 19.69 -12.76
C TRP A 203 -4.09 18.53 -12.52
N TYR A 204 -3.90 17.64 -13.50
CA TYR A 204 -2.91 16.56 -13.41
C TYR A 204 -1.46 17.08 -13.35
N LYS A 205 -1.16 18.27 -13.91
CA LYS A 205 0.14 18.93 -13.75
C LYS A 205 0.31 19.59 -12.38
N ARG A 206 -0.76 19.66 -11.59
CA ARG A 206 -0.81 20.20 -10.22
C ARG A 206 -0.94 19.10 -9.17
N TRP A 207 -0.84 17.82 -9.58
CA TRP A 207 -1.13 16.63 -8.75
C TRP A 207 -0.48 16.66 -7.36
N PHE A 208 0.69 17.29 -7.19
CA PHE A 208 1.22 17.64 -5.88
C PHE A 208 1.55 19.13 -5.79
N GLY A 209 0.96 19.84 -4.82
CA GLY A 209 1.25 21.24 -4.53
C GLY A 209 2.42 21.41 -3.56
N GLY A 210 3.38 22.28 -3.89
CA GLY A 210 4.55 22.59 -3.05
C GLY A 210 4.48 23.99 -2.40
N GLY A 211 4.77 24.06 -1.09
CA GLY A 211 4.92 25.30 -0.30
C GLY A 211 3.96 25.34 0.91
N LYS A 212 4.46 25.70 2.11
CA LYS A 212 3.66 25.71 3.36
C LYS A 212 2.34 26.48 3.22
N GLU A 213 2.38 27.69 2.65
CA GLU A 213 1.20 28.55 2.44
C GLU A 213 0.20 27.95 1.44
N LYS A 214 0.68 27.30 0.37
CA LYS A 214 -0.17 26.63 -0.62
C LYS A 214 -0.77 25.33 -0.07
N VAL A 215 -0.04 24.61 0.78
CA VAL A 215 -0.51 23.38 1.43
C VAL A 215 -1.59 23.69 2.47
N GLU A 216 -1.44 24.76 3.27
CA GLU A 216 -2.46 25.20 4.23
C GLU A 216 -3.75 25.69 3.55
N ALA A 217 -3.63 26.44 2.45
CA ALA A 217 -4.78 26.90 1.67
C ALA A 217 -5.58 25.74 1.04
N VAL A 218 -4.90 24.73 0.48
CA VAL A 218 -5.55 23.54 -0.10
C VAL A 218 -6.12 22.62 0.98
N ALA A 219 -5.40 22.43 2.10
CA ALA A 219 -5.86 21.62 3.23
C ALA A 219 -7.17 22.13 3.85
N THR A 220 -7.31 23.45 3.96
CA THR A 220 -8.50 24.11 4.52
C THR A 220 -9.70 23.94 3.58
N ALA A 221 -9.49 23.96 2.26
CA ALA A 221 -10.54 23.72 1.27
C ALA A 221 -11.02 22.25 1.25
N VAL A 222 -10.14 21.26 1.43
CA VAL A 222 -10.53 19.83 1.42
C VAL A 222 -11.39 19.44 2.63
N ALA A 223 -11.24 20.13 3.77
CA ALA A 223 -11.87 19.77 5.04
C ALA A 223 -13.39 20.08 5.14
N ALA A 224 -13.95 20.94 4.30
CA ALA A 224 -15.31 21.48 4.49
C ALA A 224 -16.38 20.90 3.54
N THR A 225 -16.11 19.76 2.88
CA THR A 225 -17.15 19.00 2.12
C THR A 225 -17.43 17.66 2.77
N THR A 226 -18.54 17.54 3.50
CA THR A 226 -18.85 16.34 4.29
C THR A 226 -19.70 15.29 3.61
N ARG A 227 -20.13 15.42 2.34
CA ARG A 227 -20.82 14.32 1.64
C ARG A 227 -20.56 14.31 0.15
N SER A 228 -20.14 13.16 -0.35
CA SER A 228 -20.40 12.74 -1.73
C SER A 228 -21.02 11.36 -1.68
N VAL A 229 -22.22 11.24 -2.24
CA VAL A 229 -22.97 9.99 -2.30
C VAL A 229 -22.28 9.09 -3.34
N ALA A 230 -21.54 8.08 -2.89
CA ALA A 230 -21.34 6.90 -3.72
C ALA A 230 -22.64 6.08 -3.64
N ALA A 231 -23.17 5.67 -4.79
CA ALA A 231 -24.21 4.66 -4.81
C ALA A 231 -23.68 3.42 -4.07
N ASP A 232 -24.44 2.95 -3.08
CA ASP A 232 -24.22 1.74 -2.26
C ASP A 232 -23.42 1.82 -0.95
N GLY A 233 -23.06 3.02 -0.48
CA GLY A 233 -22.57 3.22 0.89
C GLY A 233 -21.92 4.59 1.07
N GLU A 234 -22.20 5.27 2.19
CA GLU A 234 -21.67 6.61 2.50
C GLU A 234 -20.13 6.59 2.58
N ALA A 235 -19.42 6.77 1.45
CA ALA A 235 -17.98 6.93 1.44
C ALA A 235 -17.57 8.14 2.28
N LEU A 236 -16.59 7.94 3.17
CA LEU A 236 -16.13 8.94 4.12
C LEU A 236 -14.97 9.73 3.51
N VAL A 237 -15.13 11.05 3.42
CA VAL A 237 -14.09 11.94 2.87
C VAL A 237 -12.89 11.94 3.81
N MET A 238 -11.70 11.67 3.28
CA MET A 238 -10.46 11.78 4.04
C MET A 238 -9.95 13.23 4.03
N ARG A 239 -9.82 13.82 5.21
CA ARG A 239 -9.30 15.17 5.42
C ARG A 239 -7.77 15.15 5.50
N TYR A 240 -7.11 16.06 4.79
CA TYR A 240 -5.67 16.29 4.98
C TYR A 240 -5.42 16.94 6.35
N ILE A 241 -4.46 16.40 7.10
CA ILE A 241 -4.15 16.84 8.47
C ILE A 241 -2.68 17.21 8.69
N GLY A 242 -1.78 16.93 7.74
CA GLY A 242 -0.39 17.38 7.81
C GLY A 242 0.54 16.66 6.84
N GLY A 243 1.79 17.12 6.75
CA GLY A 243 2.78 16.64 5.79
C GLY A 243 3.40 17.75 4.94
N GLY A 244 4.36 17.37 4.10
CA GLY A 244 5.08 18.25 3.18
C GLY A 244 4.53 18.25 1.75
N ALA A 245 3.41 17.56 1.54
CA ALA A 245 2.75 17.38 0.26
C ALA A 245 1.27 17.04 0.40
N ILE A 246 0.46 17.51 -0.55
CA ILE A 246 -0.95 17.19 -0.68
C ILE A 246 -1.23 16.82 -2.14
N SER A 247 -1.96 15.72 -2.36
CA SER A 247 -2.39 15.34 -3.71
C SER A 247 -3.58 16.20 -4.17
N SER A 248 -3.67 16.46 -5.47
CA SER A 248 -4.92 16.92 -6.09
C SER A 248 -6.00 15.84 -6.02
N GLY A 249 -7.25 16.26 -6.19
CA GLY A 249 -8.41 15.39 -6.08
C GLY A 249 -8.76 15.05 -4.63
N ARG A 250 -9.73 14.14 -4.46
CA ARG A 250 -10.31 13.78 -3.16
C ARG A 250 -10.14 12.30 -2.89
N TRP A 251 -9.57 11.98 -1.74
CA TRP A 251 -9.50 10.60 -1.21
C TRP A 251 -10.70 10.30 -0.32
N LEU A 252 -11.25 9.09 -0.44
CA LEU A 252 -12.34 8.62 0.41
C LEU A 252 -12.03 7.21 0.93
N ALA A 253 -12.45 6.94 2.17
CA ALA A 253 -12.52 5.60 2.72
C ALA A 253 -13.93 5.06 2.56
N VAL A 254 -14.08 3.80 2.18
CA VAL A 254 -15.40 3.17 2.17
C VAL A 254 -15.66 2.50 3.52
N PRO A 255 -16.83 2.72 4.14
CA PRO A 255 -17.21 1.99 5.35
C PRO A 255 -17.28 0.48 5.09
N ASN A 256 -16.30 -0.24 5.63
CA ASN A 256 -16.22 -1.70 5.68
C ASN A 256 -15.48 -2.15 6.96
N PRO A 257 -15.42 -3.46 7.30
CA PRO A 257 -14.63 -3.96 8.41
C PRO A 257 -13.15 -3.52 8.43
N LEU A 258 -12.60 -3.21 7.26
CA LEU A 258 -11.23 -2.74 7.06
C LEU A 258 -11.12 -1.20 6.97
N THR A 259 -12.16 -0.44 7.35
CA THR A 259 -12.23 1.02 7.13
C THR A 259 -10.94 1.70 7.55
N VAL A 260 -10.38 2.48 6.64
CA VAL A 260 -9.15 3.24 6.86
C VAL A 260 -9.45 4.47 7.70
N GLY A 261 -8.95 4.51 8.94
CA GLY A 261 -9.05 5.69 9.80
C GLY A 261 -7.98 6.75 9.48
N LEU A 262 -6.75 6.29 9.21
CA LEU A 262 -5.62 7.13 8.82
C LEU A 262 -4.93 6.56 7.58
N MET A 263 -4.55 7.44 6.67
CA MET A 263 -3.77 7.12 5.48
C MET A 263 -2.59 8.06 5.38
N GLY A 264 -1.40 7.50 5.23
CA GLY A 264 -0.26 8.25 4.73
C GLY A 264 -0.09 8.01 3.24
N LEU A 265 0.18 9.10 2.51
CA LEU A 265 0.45 9.11 1.08
C LEU A 265 1.88 9.59 0.89
N PHE A 266 2.74 8.72 0.37
CA PHE A 266 4.13 9.00 0.06
C PHE A 266 4.33 9.03 -1.45
N TYR A 267 5.04 10.04 -1.91
CA TYR A 267 5.55 10.09 -3.28
C TYR A 267 6.98 10.62 -3.27
N SER A 268 7.85 10.06 -4.10
CA SER A 268 9.15 10.66 -4.32
C SER A 268 9.08 11.53 -5.58
N PRO A 269 9.38 12.84 -5.51
CA PRO A 269 9.52 13.63 -6.72
C PRO A 269 10.67 13.05 -7.54
N ARG A 270 10.33 12.47 -8.69
CA ARG A 270 11.20 11.71 -9.58
C ARG A 270 11.55 10.29 -9.11
N LEU A 271 11.39 9.83 -7.87
CA LEU A 271 11.67 8.41 -7.52
C LEU A 271 13.04 7.86 -8.01
N ASN A 272 14.10 8.68 -8.14
CA ASN A 272 15.36 8.30 -8.82
C ASN A 272 15.21 8.01 -10.35
N GLU A 273 14.21 8.59 -10.99
CA GLU A 273 13.92 8.53 -12.42
C GLU A 273 15.11 9.04 -13.23
N GLY A 274 15.55 8.20 -14.17
CA GLY A 274 16.79 8.38 -14.91
C GLY A 274 17.95 7.50 -14.40
N GLU A 275 17.79 6.82 -13.27
CA GLU A 275 18.70 5.75 -12.84
C GLU A 275 18.20 4.38 -13.31
N GLU A 276 19.13 3.47 -13.62
CA GLU A 276 18.81 2.12 -14.13
C GLU A 276 18.22 1.20 -13.04
N ASP A 277 18.48 1.55 -11.79
CA ASP A 277 18.05 0.88 -10.56
C ASP A 277 16.72 1.41 -10.01
N TYR A 278 15.93 2.08 -10.86
CA TYR A 278 14.59 2.55 -10.54
C TYR A 278 13.49 1.69 -11.19
N LEU A 279 12.47 1.33 -10.41
CA LEU A 279 11.24 0.74 -10.91
C LEU A 279 10.30 1.81 -11.48
N ASN A 280 10.43 2.03 -12.79
CA ASN A 280 9.54 2.93 -13.51
C ASN A 280 8.07 2.46 -13.49
N ARG A 281 7.17 3.39 -13.86
CA ARG A 281 5.72 3.15 -13.90
C ARG A 281 5.34 1.95 -14.77
N TYR A 282 6.04 1.71 -15.87
CA TYR A 282 5.73 0.59 -16.78
C TYR A 282 5.98 -0.75 -16.09
N ARG A 283 7.15 -0.96 -15.49
CA ARG A 283 7.46 -2.18 -14.73
C ARG A 283 6.52 -2.38 -13.54
N LEU A 284 6.17 -1.29 -12.85
CA LEU A 284 5.20 -1.35 -11.76
C LEU A 284 3.82 -1.80 -12.28
N SER A 285 3.39 -1.35 -13.47
CA SER A 285 2.13 -1.80 -14.08
C SER A 285 2.16 -3.29 -14.39
N GLU A 286 3.26 -3.82 -14.94
CA GLU A 286 3.41 -5.27 -15.19
C GLU A 286 3.32 -6.07 -13.88
N ILE A 287 3.97 -5.59 -12.81
CA ILE A 287 3.89 -6.21 -11.48
C ILE A 287 2.44 -6.16 -10.97
N ALA A 288 1.75 -5.03 -11.14
CA ALA A 288 0.37 -4.86 -10.69
C ALA A 288 -0.62 -5.78 -11.43
N GLU A 289 -0.44 -5.99 -12.73
CA GLU A 289 -1.27 -6.90 -13.53
C GLU A 289 -1.15 -8.36 -13.07
N GLN A 290 -0.01 -8.72 -12.49
CA GLN A 290 0.25 -10.04 -11.93
C GLN A 290 -0.05 -10.14 -10.42
N PHE A 291 -0.64 -9.09 -9.82
CA PHE A 291 -0.86 -9.00 -8.37
C PHE A 291 0.44 -9.20 -7.56
N GLY A 292 1.57 -8.75 -8.12
CA GLY A 292 2.91 -8.95 -7.58
C GLY A 292 3.32 -7.93 -6.50
N LYS A 293 4.54 -8.08 -5.99
CA LYS A 293 5.17 -7.14 -5.06
C LYS A 293 6.44 -6.54 -5.67
N ALA A 294 6.67 -5.25 -5.43
CA ALA A 294 7.87 -4.53 -5.87
C ALA A 294 8.84 -4.29 -4.70
N PRO A 295 10.16 -4.46 -4.91
CA PRO A 295 11.16 -4.11 -3.91
C PRO A 295 11.20 -2.59 -3.63
N THR A 296 11.49 -2.21 -2.40
CA THR A 296 11.65 -0.84 -1.88
C THR A 296 12.73 -0.83 -0.80
N ARG A 297 13.26 0.35 -0.45
CA ARG A 297 14.20 0.52 0.69
C ARG A 297 13.65 1.28 1.88
N VAL A 298 12.39 1.65 1.81
CA VAL A 298 11.66 2.18 2.96
C VAL A 298 10.23 1.65 2.97
N ARG A 299 9.75 1.32 4.17
CA ARG A 299 8.34 1.07 4.46
C ARG A 299 7.92 1.85 5.69
N PHE A 300 6.65 2.19 5.74
CA PHE A 300 6.04 3.00 6.78
C PHE A 300 4.85 2.27 7.38
N ARG A 301 4.67 2.40 8.69
CA ARG A 301 3.48 1.91 9.41
C ARG A 301 2.99 2.94 10.40
N TRP A 302 1.71 2.80 10.74
CA TRP A 302 1.11 3.51 11.86
C TRP A 302 1.36 2.75 13.15
N VAL A 303 1.98 3.42 14.12
CA VAL A 303 2.24 2.87 15.45
C VAL A 303 1.38 3.63 16.45
N ARG A 304 0.77 2.90 17.39
CA ARG A 304 0.04 3.50 18.50
C ARG A 304 0.97 3.60 19.69
N ASP A 305 1.20 4.81 20.18
CA ASP A 305 1.92 5.00 21.43
C ASP A 305 1.09 4.44 22.59
N GLU A 306 1.66 3.51 23.36
CA GLU A 306 0.92 2.80 24.42
C GLU A 306 0.55 3.72 25.59
N LYS A 307 1.36 4.75 25.86
CA LYS A 307 1.15 5.67 26.99
C LYS A 307 0.11 6.74 26.69
N SER A 308 0.24 7.41 25.55
CA SER A 308 -0.65 8.51 25.13
C SER A 308 -1.84 8.02 24.31
N GLY A 309 -1.80 6.80 23.78
CA GLY A 309 -2.82 6.28 22.87
C GLY A 309 -2.84 6.93 21.48
N ARG A 310 -1.94 7.88 21.22
CA ARG A 310 -1.86 8.64 19.96
C ARG A 310 -1.25 7.78 18.86
N MET A 311 -1.74 7.97 17.64
CA MET A 311 -1.16 7.37 16.46
C MET A 311 0.01 8.22 15.96
N THR A 312 1.13 7.59 15.67
CA THR A 312 2.32 8.17 15.05
C THR A 312 2.74 7.34 13.85
N VAL A 313 3.51 7.94 12.94
CA VAL A 313 4.08 7.23 11.78
C VAL A 313 5.51 6.85 12.10
N GLN A 314 5.91 5.64 11.73
CA GLN A 314 7.29 5.19 11.82
C GLN A 314 7.74 4.61 10.48
N GLY A 315 8.92 5.04 10.02
CA GLY A 315 9.57 4.52 8.83
C GLY A 315 10.69 3.54 9.18
N TYR A 316 10.93 2.57 8.30
CA TYR A 316 11.97 1.55 8.45
C TYR A 316 12.76 1.39 7.16
N HIS A 317 14.08 1.31 7.27
CA HIS A 317 14.92 0.80 6.19
C HIS A 317 14.69 -0.69 6.03
N VAL A 318 14.30 -1.10 4.84
CA VAL A 318 14.06 -2.51 4.51
C VAL A 318 15.04 -2.93 3.42
N GLY A 319 15.67 -4.09 3.59
CA GLY A 319 16.59 -4.67 2.61
C GLY A 319 16.25 -6.15 2.39
N PRO A 320 16.79 -6.78 1.32
CA PRO A 320 16.48 -8.17 1.00
C PRO A 320 16.71 -9.14 2.18
N GLU A 321 17.74 -8.89 2.99
CA GLU A 321 18.10 -9.67 4.17
C GLU A 321 16.99 -9.70 5.23
N SER A 322 16.15 -8.66 5.33
CA SER A 322 15.03 -8.66 6.29
C SER A 322 13.81 -9.43 5.78
N GLY A 323 13.72 -9.71 4.48
CA GLY A 323 12.53 -10.28 3.83
C GLY A 323 11.32 -9.34 3.79
N LEU A 324 11.45 -8.10 4.28
CA LEU A 324 10.37 -7.11 4.37
C LEU A 324 10.48 -6.04 3.28
N ASP A 325 11.38 -6.19 2.31
CA ASP A 325 11.69 -5.17 1.32
C ASP A 325 10.71 -5.12 0.14
N LYS A 326 9.65 -5.93 0.13
CA LYS A 326 8.69 -6.00 -0.98
C LYS A 326 7.31 -5.49 -0.58
N VAL A 327 6.72 -4.63 -1.41
CA VAL A 327 5.40 -4.02 -1.20
C VAL A 327 4.44 -4.42 -2.33
N PRO A 328 3.19 -4.82 -2.04
CA PRO A 328 2.21 -5.14 -3.07
C PRO A 328 1.93 -3.95 -4.00
N VAL A 329 1.88 -4.20 -5.31
CA VAL A 329 1.59 -3.19 -6.32
C VAL A 329 0.20 -3.42 -6.90
N HIS A 330 -0.62 -2.37 -6.97
CA HIS A 330 -2.00 -2.46 -7.43
C HIS A 330 -2.34 -1.36 -8.42
N MET A 331 -3.01 -1.74 -9.50
CA MET A 331 -3.64 -0.79 -10.43
C MET A 331 -5.01 -0.39 -9.89
N MET A 332 -5.26 0.91 -9.73
CA MET A 332 -6.60 1.39 -9.38
C MET A 332 -7.53 1.23 -10.58
N THR A 333 -8.79 0.87 -10.33
CA THR A 333 -9.78 0.66 -11.39
C THR A 333 -10.73 1.85 -11.48
N LEU A 334 -10.93 2.41 -12.68
CA LEU A 334 -11.93 3.45 -12.89
C LEU A 334 -13.34 2.85 -12.89
N ASN A 335 -14.14 3.20 -11.89
CA ASN A 335 -15.57 2.97 -11.92
C ASN A 335 -16.23 4.04 -12.78
N ARG A 336 -16.65 3.66 -14.00
CA ARG A 336 -17.25 4.57 -14.98
C ARG A 336 -18.62 5.12 -14.54
N THR A 337 -19.31 4.45 -13.62
CA THR A 337 -20.60 4.90 -13.10
C THR A 337 -20.43 6.06 -12.12
N THR A 338 -19.46 5.96 -11.21
CA THR A 338 -19.23 6.97 -10.17
C THR A 338 -18.17 8.00 -10.55
N GLY A 339 -17.33 7.68 -11.54
CA GLY A 339 -16.15 8.48 -11.91
C GLY A 339 -14.99 8.34 -10.91
N ASN A 340 -15.09 7.43 -9.93
CA ASN A 340 -14.05 7.20 -8.93
C ASN A 340 -13.05 6.16 -9.40
N TYR A 341 -11.78 6.37 -9.05
CA TYR A 341 -10.77 5.32 -9.08
C TYR A 341 -10.85 4.54 -7.78
N GLU A 342 -10.88 3.22 -7.88
CA GLU A 342 -11.12 2.33 -6.77
C GLU A 342 -9.93 1.42 -6.51
N PHE A 343 -9.54 1.31 -5.25
CA PHE A 343 -8.60 0.31 -4.76
C PHE A 343 -9.34 -0.65 -3.85
N TRP A 344 -9.14 -1.94 -4.07
CA TRP A 344 -9.77 -3.04 -3.35
C TRP A 344 -8.66 -3.87 -2.72
N GLU A 345 -8.67 -4.03 -1.40
CA GLU A 345 -7.70 -4.92 -0.77
C GLU A 345 -8.00 -6.39 -1.14
N PRO A 346 -6.96 -7.24 -1.25
CA PRO A 346 -7.15 -8.65 -1.60
C PRO A 346 -8.17 -9.34 -0.67
N GLY A 347 -9.15 -10.00 -1.28
CA GLY A 347 -10.22 -10.71 -0.55
C GLY A 347 -11.43 -9.86 -0.16
N GLU A 348 -11.42 -8.55 -0.42
CA GLU A 348 -12.56 -7.68 -0.13
C GLU A 348 -13.61 -7.67 -1.24
N HIS A 349 -14.88 -7.53 -0.84
CA HIS A 349 -16.03 -7.44 -1.75
C HIS A 349 -16.50 -6.00 -1.99
N ARG A 350 -15.79 -5.02 -1.43
CA ARG A 350 -16.04 -3.59 -1.60
C ARG A 350 -14.72 -2.85 -1.74
N PRO A 351 -14.69 -1.67 -2.39
CA PRO A 351 -13.49 -0.85 -2.40
C PRO A 351 -13.05 -0.50 -0.98
N THR A 352 -11.75 -0.38 -0.76
CA THR A 352 -11.15 0.11 0.49
C THR A 352 -10.95 1.62 0.42
N ILE A 353 -10.38 2.10 -0.69
CA ILE A 353 -10.04 3.51 -0.92
C ILE A 353 -10.58 3.92 -2.28
N LEU A 354 -11.16 5.11 -2.32
CA LEU A 354 -11.59 5.77 -3.56
C LEU A 354 -10.77 7.04 -3.76
N TRP A 355 -10.56 7.39 -5.02
CA TRP A 355 -9.98 8.67 -5.39
C TRP A 355 -10.72 9.33 -6.56
N THR A 356 -11.04 10.63 -6.42
CA THR A 356 -11.77 11.40 -7.42
C THR A 356 -10.92 12.59 -7.95
N PRO A 357 -10.78 12.78 -9.27
CA PRO A 357 -9.97 13.84 -9.89
C PRO A 357 -10.47 15.29 -9.74
N ASN A 358 -11.78 15.52 -9.65
CA ASN A 358 -12.34 16.85 -9.90
C ASN A 358 -12.17 17.84 -8.73
N GLU A 359 -11.59 19.02 -9.02
CA GLU A 359 -11.74 20.26 -8.27
C GLU A 359 -13.11 20.88 -8.64
N GLN A 360 -14.13 20.81 -7.79
CA GLN A 360 -15.31 21.68 -7.92
C GLN A 360 -15.14 22.86 -6.96
N GLU A 361 -15.26 24.08 -7.52
CA GLU A 361 -15.03 25.36 -6.85
C GLU A 361 -15.85 25.51 -5.56
N PHE A 362 -15.20 26.10 -4.54
CA PHE A 362 -15.54 26.01 -3.13
C PHE A 362 -16.17 27.30 -2.58
N GLN A 363 -17.17 27.18 -1.71
CA GLN A 363 -17.64 28.23 -0.79
C GLN A 363 -17.52 27.70 0.64
N VAL A 364 -16.92 28.50 1.53
CA VAL A 364 -16.51 28.11 2.89
C VAL A 364 -17.62 28.38 3.90
N PRO A 365 -18.04 27.40 4.71
CA PRO A 365 -18.60 27.65 6.03
C PRO A 365 -17.55 27.43 7.13
N ALA A 366 -17.65 28.20 8.21
CA ALA A 366 -16.67 28.24 9.29
C ALA A 366 -16.62 26.96 10.14
N HIS A 367 -15.40 26.68 10.62
CA HIS A 367 -15.01 25.62 11.56
C HIS A 367 -15.97 25.37 12.73
N THR A 368 -16.45 24.14 12.87
CA THR A 368 -16.96 23.60 14.15
C THR A 368 -16.55 22.14 14.31
N GLY A 369 -15.64 21.85 15.25
CA GLY A 369 -15.31 20.48 15.63
C GLY A 369 -13.96 20.33 16.34
N ASN A 370 -13.98 20.07 17.64
CA ASN A 370 -12.84 19.61 18.43
C ASN A 370 -12.66 18.10 18.19
N GLU A 371 -11.67 17.71 17.40
CA GLU A 371 -11.21 16.32 17.28
C GLU A 371 -9.75 16.19 17.72
N GLU A 372 -9.40 15.08 18.38
CA GLU A 372 -8.02 14.75 18.69
C GLU A 372 -7.26 14.43 17.39
N ARG A 373 -6.35 15.33 17.01
CA ARG A 373 -5.47 15.14 15.84
C ARG A 373 -4.37 14.13 16.19
N PRO A 374 -4.03 13.19 15.29
CA PRO A 374 -2.83 12.38 15.49
C PRO A 374 -1.60 13.30 15.52
N PHE A 375 -0.57 12.89 16.26
CA PHE A 375 0.66 13.67 16.31
C PHE A 375 1.44 13.45 15.03
N ILE A 376 1.50 14.48 14.19
CA ILE A 376 2.32 14.49 12.99
C ILE A 376 3.62 15.22 13.36
N PRO A 377 4.74 14.50 13.54
CA PRO A 377 6.01 15.17 13.76
C PRO A 377 6.35 16.02 12.52
N SER A 378 7.03 17.15 12.75
CA SER A 378 7.52 18.01 11.65
C SER A 378 8.45 17.27 10.69
N GLN A 379 9.08 16.19 11.15
CA GLN A 379 9.94 15.30 10.39
C GLN A 379 9.74 13.86 10.86
N ILE A 380 9.35 12.96 9.95
CA ILE A 380 9.29 11.52 10.23
C ILE A 380 10.70 10.94 10.09
N THR A 381 11.12 10.17 11.07
CA THR A 381 12.40 9.44 11.06
C THR A 381 12.21 8.05 10.46
N VAL A 382 13.10 7.67 9.56
CA VAL A 382 13.29 6.31 9.07
C VAL A 382 14.39 5.68 9.91
N LEU A 383 14.11 4.51 10.49
CA LEU A 383 15.02 3.80 11.38
C LEU A 383 15.60 2.57 10.67
N PRO A 384 16.83 2.15 10.96
CA PRO A 384 17.31 0.84 10.53
C PRO A 384 16.45 -0.28 11.14
N ILE A 385 16.31 -1.40 10.43
CA ILE A 385 15.80 -2.62 11.08
C ILE A 385 16.89 -3.10 12.05
N PRO A 386 16.56 -3.33 13.33
CA PRO A 386 17.52 -3.90 14.27
C PRO A 386 18.02 -5.26 13.75
N GLU A 387 19.32 -5.39 13.54
CA GLU A 387 19.95 -6.72 13.43
C GLU A 387 19.80 -7.42 14.80
N LYS A 388 19.64 -8.74 14.83
CA LYS A 388 19.39 -9.49 16.08
C LYS A 388 20.42 -9.17 17.17
N VAL A 389 19.92 -8.52 18.22
CA VAL A 389 20.23 -8.52 19.67
C VAL A 389 21.69 -8.81 20.09
N GLY A 390 22.41 -7.74 20.44
CA GLY A 390 23.32 -7.74 21.59
C GLY A 390 22.57 -7.20 22.83
N SER A 391 22.99 -7.60 24.03
CA SER A 391 22.30 -7.41 25.32
C SER A 391 22.00 -5.96 25.75
N ASP A 392 22.48 -4.94 25.02
CA ASP A 392 22.57 -3.58 25.54
C ASP A 392 21.80 -2.54 24.70
N VAL A 393 20.91 -2.96 23.81
CA VAL A 393 20.07 -2.04 23.03
C VAL A 393 18.61 -2.33 23.32
N GLU A 394 17.86 -1.34 23.84
CA GLU A 394 16.39 -1.32 23.86
C GLU A 394 15.86 -1.32 22.43
N SER A 395 15.98 -2.44 21.72
CA SER A 395 15.51 -2.57 20.35
C SER A 395 13.99 -2.71 20.39
N LEU A 396 13.28 -1.73 19.81
CA LEU A 396 11.88 -1.89 19.44
C LEU A 396 11.70 -3.24 18.74
N PRO A 397 10.65 -4.01 19.03
CA PRO A 397 10.47 -5.32 18.42
C PRO A 397 10.50 -5.21 16.90
N MET A 398 11.32 -6.06 16.27
CA MET A 398 11.47 -6.11 14.82
C MET A 398 10.07 -6.23 14.17
N PRO A 399 9.71 -5.33 13.24
CA PRO A 399 8.40 -5.38 12.61
C PRO A 399 8.25 -6.67 11.79
N GLU A 400 7.05 -7.23 11.76
CA GLU A 400 6.70 -8.36 10.89
C GLU A 400 5.91 -7.86 9.65
N GLU A 401 5.81 -8.67 8.59
CA GLU A 401 5.03 -8.33 7.39
C GLU A 401 3.58 -7.94 7.74
N LYS A 402 2.97 -8.62 8.72
CA LYS A 402 1.61 -8.36 9.21
C LYS A 402 1.43 -6.98 9.87
N ASP A 403 2.53 -6.31 10.21
CA ASP A 403 2.49 -4.97 10.77
C ASP A 403 2.46 -3.86 9.73
N PHE A 404 2.73 -4.20 8.47
CA PHE A 404 2.64 -3.29 7.35
C PHE A 404 1.30 -3.51 6.62
N ARG A 405 0.57 -2.40 6.45
CA ARG A 405 -0.64 -2.34 5.63
C ARG A 405 -0.44 -1.26 4.59
N ASP A 406 0.46 -1.54 3.65
CA ASP A 406 0.99 -0.60 2.68
C ASP A 406 0.94 -1.16 1.26
N TYR A 407 0.81 -0.25 0.30
CA TYR A 407 0.60 -0.58 -1.11
C TYR A 407 1.25 0.46 -2.00
N ILE A 408 1.74 0.05 -3.17
CA ILE A 408 2.04 0.96 -4.27
C ILE A 408 0.83 0.99 -5.19
N LEU A 409 0.18 2.14 -5.31
CA LEU A 409 -0.98 2.35 -6.15
C LEU A 409 -0.58 3.03 -7.46
N ILE A 410 -1.01 2.44 -8.57
CA ILE A 410 -0.86 2.99 -9.91
C ILE A 410 -2.22 3.52 -10.34
N LEU A 411 -2.29 4.81 -10.66
CA LEU A 411 -3.46 5.37 -11.30
C LEU A 411 -3.32 5.19 -12.81
N PRO A 412 -4.35 4.65 -13.50
CA PRO A 412 -4.32 4.48 -14.96
C PRO A 412 -4.63 5.80 -15.68
N ILE A 413 -4.05 6.90 -15.19
CA ILE A 413 -4.05 8.22 -15.82
C ILE A 413 -2.62 8.51 -16.28
N PRO A 414 -2.41 8.91 -17.56
CA PRO A 414 -1.09 9.29 -18.05
C PRO A 414 -0.47 10.42 -17.20
N ASN A 415 0.85 10.34 -16.99
CA ASN A 415 1.64 11.34 -16.27
C ASN A 415 1.31 11.50 -14.77
N ILE A 416 0.53 10.59 -14.18
CA ILE A 416 0.39 10.51 -12.72
C ILE A 416 1.42 9.51 -12.20
N PRO A 417 2.33 9.92 -11.29
CA PRO A 417 3.31 9.01 -10.73
C PRO A 417 2.61 7.97 -9.85
N PRO A 418 3.14 6.73 -9.78
CA PRO A 418 2.73 5.77 -8.77
C PRO A 418 2.92 6.37 -7.37
N VAL A 419 2.00 6.06 -6.47
CA VAL A 419 2.03 6.56 -5.09
C VAL A 419 2.11 5.39 -4.12
N TYR A 420 2.90 5.53 -3.06
CA TYR A 420 2.90 4.58 -1.96
C TYR A 420 1.90 5.06 -0.91
N VAL A 421 1.02 4.16 -0.46
CA VAL A 421 0.08 4.42 0.62
C VAL A 421 0.35 3.47 1.78
N TYR A 422 0.14 3.95 3.00
CA TYR A 422 0.20 3.12 4.21
C TYR A 422 -0.96 3.46 5.13
N LEU A 423 -1.70 2.43 5.52
CA LEU A 423 -3.02 2.54 6.11
C LEU A 423 -2.96 2.13 7.59
N SER A 424 -3.72 2.79 8.45
CA SER A 424 -3.90 2.33 9.83
C SER A 424 -4.56 0.94 9.83
N LYS A 425 -4.17 0.06 10.75
CA LYS A 425 -4.91 -1.21 10.96
C LYS A 425 -6.37 -0.90 11.35
N PRO A 426 -7.34 -1.74 10.94
CA PRO A 426 -8.74 -1.50 11.25
C PRO A 426 -9.02 -1.59 12.76
N PRO A 427 -10.08 -0.90 13.24
CA PRO A 427 -10.49 -1.03 14.63
C PRO A 427 -10.83 -2.49 14.97
N VAL A 428 -10.66 -2.84 16.24
CA VAL A 428 -11.11 -4.14 16.74
C VAL A 428 -12.63 -4.21 16.85
N LYS A 429 -13.21 -5.40 16.71
CA LYS A 429 -14.64 -5.65 16.87
C LYS A 429 -14.92 -6.33 18.22
N LEU A 430 -16.07 -6.03 18.80
CA LEU A 430 -16.50 -6.70 20.03
C LEU A 430 -16.60 -8.23 19.82
N LEU A 431 -16.12 -9.00 20.78
CA LEU A 431 -15.99 -10.47 20.76
C LEU A 431 -15.06 -11.01 19.66
N GLU A 432 -14.28 -10.16 19.00
CA GLU A 432 -13.24 -10.63 18.10
C GLU A 432 -12.19 -11.41 18.90
N VAL A 433 -11.82 -12.59 18.39
CA VAL A 433 -10.83 -13.48 18.98
C VAL A 433 -9.72 -13.71 17.99
N ASP A 434 -8.49 -13.49 18.45
CA ASP A 434 -7.25 -13.68 17.70
C ASP A 434 -6.07 -13.76 18.69
N LEU A 435 -4.85 -14.00 18.21
CA LEU A 435 -3.66 -13.83 19.03
C LEU A 435 -3.52 -12.36 19.44
N TYR A 436 -3.10 -12.10 20.68
CA TYR A 436 -2.96 -10.73 21.18
C TYR A 436 -2.06 -9.87 20.30
N SER A 437 -0.96 -10.45 19.78
CA SER A 437 -0.03 -9.79 18.85
C SER A 437 -0.73 -9.26 17.59
N ASN A 438 -1.79 -9.89 17.10
CA ASN A 438 -2.56 -9.44 15.93
C ASN A 438 -3.47 -8.24 16.24
N PHE A 439 -3.74 -7.96 17.51
CA PHE A 439 -4.45 -6.76 17.92
C PHE A 439 -3.56 -5.54 18.16
N VAL A 440 -2.23 -5.72 18.17
CA VAL A 440 -1.29 -4.62 18.39
C VAL A 440 -1.38 -3.59 17.27
N GLY A 441 -1.50 -2.31 17.66
CA GLY A 441 -1.66 -1.18 16.74
C GLY A 441 -3.08 -0.94 16.23
N ARG A 442 -4.05 -1.82 16.53
CA ARG A 442 -5.46 -1.64 16.13
C ARG A 442 -6.19 -0.68 17.09
N PRO A 443 -6.98 0.30 16.57
CA PRO A 443 -7.81 1.16 17.40
C PRO A 443 -8.77 0.36 18.27
N ARG A 444 -8.90 0.78 19.54
CA ARG A 444 -9.62 0.04 20.58
C ARG A 444 -11.05 0.52 20.83
N ASN A 445 -11.38 1.78 20.52
CA ASN A 445 -12.74 2.34 20.59
C ASN A 445 -13.56 1.95 21.84
N GLY A 446 -12.96 2.07 23.03
CA GLY A 446 -13.63 1.74 24.31
C GLY A 446 -13.68 0.25 24.67
N THR A 447 -12.98 -0.61 23.93
CA THR A 447 -12.78 -2.03 24.22
C THR A 447 -11.33 -2.32 24.61
N HIS A 448 -11.06 -3.49 25.18
CA HIS A 448 -9.72 -3.98 25.46
C HIS A 448 -9.56 -5.41 24.92
N ALA A 449 -8.32 -5.77 24.57
CA ALA A 449 -7.96 -7.17 24.41
C ALA A 449 -7.66 -7.77 25.78
N ASP A 450 -8.39 -8.82 26.10
CA ASP A 450 -8.23 -9.61 27.31
C ASP A 450 -7.54 -10.94 26.95
N HIS A 451 -6.42 -11.25 27.60
CA HIS A 451 -5.65 -12.47 27.31
C HIS A 451 -6.36 -13.67 27.93
N MET A 452 -6.51 -14.75 27.17
CA MET A 452 -7.18 -15.96 27.62
C MET A 452 -6.28 -17.16 27.31
N PRO A 453 -5.54 -17.70 28.30
CA PRO A 453 -5.53 -17.35 29.73
C PRO A 453 -4.65 -16.12 30.00
N SER A 454 -4.55 -15.70 31.28
CA SER A 454 -3.70 -14.57 31.68
C SER A 454 -2.25 -14.68 31.15
N ALA A 455 -1.70 -13.57 30.65
CA ALA A 455 -0.33 -13.53 30.14
C ALA A 455 0.71 -13.91 31.22
N ALA A 456 0.41 -13.70 32.50
CA ALA A 456 1.27 -14.10 33.61
C ALA A 456 1.39 -15.62 33.74
N ALA A 457 0.26 -16.35 33.65
CA ALA A 457 0.26 -17.81 33.70
C ALA A 457 1.02 -18.41 32.51
N VAL A 458 0.85 -17.83 31.32
CA VAL A 458 1.59 -18.22 30.12
C VAL A 458 3.10 -18.04 30.30
N LYS A 459 3.55 -16.93 30.88
CA LYS A 459 4.98 -16.70 31.16
C LYS A 459 5.57 -17.75 32.10
N ILE A 460 4.85 -18.11 33.17
CA ILE A 460 5.30 -19.16 34.09
C ILE A 460 5.39 -20.51 33.36
N ARG A 461 4.35 -20.88 32.60
CA ARG A 461 4.35 -22.13 31.81
C ARG A 461 5.52 -22.18 30.82
N LEU A 462 5.79 -21.09 30.11
CA LEU A 462 6.93 -21.01 29.18
C LEU A 462 8.27 -21.13 29.90
N LYS A 463 8.42 -20.52 31.07
CA LYS A 463 9.65 -20.65 31.88
C LYS A 463 9.85 -22.06 32.43
N MET A 464 8.77 -22.78 32.75
CA MET A 464 8.82 -24.19 33.17
C MET A 464 9.28 -25.10 32.02
N LEU A 465 8.75 -24.88 30.81
CA LEU A 465 9.10 -25.67 29.62
C LEU A 465 10.49 -25.35 29.09
N TYR A 466 10.90 -24.08 29.20
CA TYR A 466 12.17 -23.57 28.69
C TYR A 466 12.86 -22.68 29.74
N PRO A 467 13.55 -23.29 30.73
CA PRO A 467 14.18 -22.56 31.84
C PRO A 467 15.20 -21.51 31.40
N ASP A 468 15.82 -21.68 30.23
CA ASP A 468 16.87 -20.79 29.71
C ASP A 468 16.33 -19.56 28.99
N LEU A 469 15.01 -19.44 28.77
CA LEU A 469 14.43 -18.23 28.14
C LEU A 469 14.65 -17.00 29.02
N ASP A 470 15.19 -15.94 28.42
CA ASP A 470 15.29 -14.63 29.05
C ASP A 470 13.92 -13.93 29.18
N GLY A 471 13.88 -12.86 29.96
CA GLY A 471 12.65 -12.12 30.26
C GLY A 471 12.00 -11.49 29.03
N ASP A 472 12.79 -11.03 28.06
CA ASP A 472 12.29 -10.32 26.88
C ASP A 472 11.66 -11.29 25.88
N MET A 473 12.28 -12.45 25.68
CA MET A 473 11.73 -13.53 24.89
C MET A 473 10.43 -14.07 25.51
N LEU A 474 10.36 -14.19 26.84
CA LEU A 474 9.11 -14.55 27.53
C LEU A 474 8.00 -13.51 27.32
N ASN A 475 8.34 -12.23 27.39
CA ASN A 475 7.41 -11.14 27.11
C ASN A 475 6.91 -11.18 25.66
N LEU A 476 7.78 -11.51 24.71
CA LEU A 476 7.44 -11.63 23.30
C LEU A 476 6.51 -12.83 23.05
N LEU A 477 6.88 -14.01 23.56
CA LEU A 477 6.09 -15.24 23.38
C LEU A 477 4.74 -15.15 24.08
N ALA A 478 4.66 -14.50 25.24
CA ALA A 478 3.40 -14.29 25.95
C ALA A 478 2.41 -13.37 25.19
N LYS A 479 2.85 -12.65 24.15
CA LYS A 479 1.95 -11.91 23.24
C LYS A 479 1.31 -12.82 22.17
N ASN A 480 1.78 -14.05 22.00
CA ASN A 480 1.21 -15.05 21.11
C ASN A 480 0.27 -16.01 21.85
N VAL A 481 -0.54 -15.47 22.76
CA VAL A 481 -1.68 -16.17 23.38
C VAL A 481 -2.98 -15.61 22.80
N ALA A 482 -4.01 -16.45 22.74
CA ALA A 482 -5.33 -15.99 22.35
C ALA A 482 -5.82 -14.86 23.26
N ALA A 483 -6.49 -13.88 22.65
CA ALA A 483 -7.14 -12.80 23.34
C ALA A 483 -8.54 -12.56 22.75
N ILE A 484 -9.43 -12.02 23.57
CA ILE A 484 -10.78 -11.62 23.17
C ILE A 484 -10.98 -10.13 23.38
N ILE A 485 -11.66 -9.49 22.43
CA ILE A 485 -12.02 -8.08 22.52
C ILE A 485 -13.31 -7.92 23.31
N ILE A 486 -13.22 -7.25 24.46
CA ILE A 486 -14.34 -7.03 25.38
C ILE A 486 -14.45 -5.56 25.77
N PRO A 487 -15.60 -5.08 26.28
CA PRO A 487 -15.73 -3.69 26.73
C PRO A 487 -14.68 -3.38 27.80
N ALA A 488 -14.07 -2.19 27.73
CA ALA A 488 -13.00 -1.80 28.66
C ALA A 488 -13.46 -1.90 30.12
N GLU A 489 -14.71 -1.55 30.40
CA GLU A 489 -15.32 -1.66 31.73
C GLU A 489 -15.41 -3.10 32.24
N VAL A 490 -15.78 -4.05 31.37
CA VAL A 490 -15.84 -5.48 31.74
C VAL A 490 -14.44 -6.00 32.04
N HIS A 491 -13.47 -5.69 31.17
CA HIS A 491 -12.06 -6.06 31.39
C HIS A 491 -11.56 -5.49 32.73
N GLN A 492 -11.77 -4.19 32.95
CA GLN A 492 -11.29 -3.49 34.13
C GLN A 492 -11.97 -3.91 35.44
N LYS A 493 -13.24 -4.29 35.42
CA LYS A 493 -14.01 -4.58 36.64
C LYS A 493 -14.09 -6.06 36.97
N LEU A 494 -14.15 -6.93 35.96
CA LEU A 494 -14.55 -8.33 36.16
C LEU A 494 -13.50 -9.33 35.71
N SER A 495 -12.62 -8.98 34.78
CA SER A 495 -11.61 -9.92 34.34
C SER A 495 -10.53 -10.13 35.40
N ALA A 496 -10.20 -11.39 35.65
CA ALA A 496 -9.17 -11.80 36.59
C ALA A 496 -7.75 -11.51 36.03
N THR A 497 -7.65 -11.43 34.70
CA THR A 497 -6.41 -11.16 33.97
C THR A 497 -6.03 -9.67 33.98
N TYR A 498 -6.95 -8.79 34.38
CA TYR A 498 -6.73 -7.34 34.40
C TYR A 498 -5.92 -6.92 35.63
N GLY A 499 -4.84 -6.16 35.39
CA GLY A 499 -4.14 -5.41 36.43
C GLY A 499 -3.55 -6.26 37.56
N GLY A 500 -3.17 -7.51 37.30
CA GLY A 500 -2.54 -8.39 38.29
C GLY A 500 -3.49 -8.86 39.41
N ARG A 501 -4.80 -8.93 39.14
CA ARG A 501 -5.81 -9.42 40.10
C ARG A 501 -5.70 -10.91 40.40
N ASN A 502 -5.10 -11.69 39.51
CA ASN A 502 -4.72 -13.05 39.83
C ASN A 502 -3.69 -13.05 40.96
N SER A 503 -4.02 -13.74 42.05
CA SER A 503 -3.05 -13.96 43.13
C SER A 503 -1.89 -14.81 42.61
N PRO A 504 -0.67 -14.67 43.16
CA PRO A 504 0.48 -15.49 42.74
C PRO A 504 0.17 -16.99 42.74
N ALA A 505 -0.54 -17.48 43.77
CA ALA A 505 -0.98 -18.87 43.86
C ALA A 505 -1.92 -19.28 42.72
N GLN A 506 -2.86 -18.41 42.31
CA GLN A 506 -3.73 -18.68 41.17
C GLN A 506 -2.94 -18.72 39.86
N ILE A 507 -1.96 -17.82 39.68
CA ILE A 507 -1.13 -17.79 38.46
C ILE A 507 -0.31 -19.08 38.34
N GLU A 508 0.28 -19.56 39.44
CA GLU A 508 1.01 -20.83 39.47
C GLU A 508 0.09 -22.01 39.13
N GLN A 509 -1.10 -22.07 39.73
CA GLN A 509 -2.09 -23.10 39.43
C GLN A 509 -2.59 -23.03 37.97
N ASP A 510 -2.82 -21.82 37.45
CA ASP A 510 -3.22 -21.60 36.05
C ASP A 510 -2.12 -22.03 35.09
N ALA A 511 -0.85 -21.85 35.44
CA ALA A 511 0.29 -22.25 34.62
C ALA A 511 0.42 -23.77 34.49
N GLU A 512 -0.05 -24.55 35.47
CA GLU A 512 -0.09 -26.01 35.39
C GLU A 512 -1.16 -26.53 34.41
N ASP A 513 -2.30 -25.84 34.31
CA ASP A 513 -3.39 -26.16 33.38
C ASP A 513 -3.98 -24.89 32.75
N LEU A 514 -3.30 -24.43 31.69
CA LEU A 514 -3.71 -23.27 30.90
C LEU A 514 -5.08 -23.45 30.23
N ARG A 515 -5.52 -24.70 29.99
CA ARG A 515 -6.81 -24.96 29.36
C ARG A 515 -7.94 -24.70 30.35
N ALA A 516 -7.82 -25.24 31.56
CA ALA A 516 -8.77 -24.97 32.63
C ALA A 516 -8.75 -23.49 33.07
N ALA A 517 -7.59 -22.82 32.99
CA ALA A 517 -7.48 -21.39 33.23
C ALA A 517 -8.34 -20.57 32.26
N VAL A 518 -8.30 -20.87 30.95
CA VAL A 518 -9.19 -20.24 29.96
C VAL A 518 -10.66 -20.40 30.32
N ASP A 519 -11.06 -21.61 30.69
CA ASP A 519 -12.44 -21.89 31.06
C ASP A 519 -12.89 -21.04 32.26
N ARG A 520 -12.04 -20.93 33.28
CA ARG A 520 -12.31 -20.09 34.47
C ARG A 520 -12.40 -18.61 34.11
N ASP A 521 -11.39 -18.07 33.43
CA ASP A 521 -11.31 -16.66 33.05
C ASP A 521 -12.49 -16.25 32.17
N PHE A 522 -12.82 -17.07 31.16
CA PHE A 522 -13.93 -16.79 30.26
C PHE A 522 -15.28 -16.85 30.98
N ASN A 523 -15.50 -17.85 31.85
CA ASN A 523 -16.74 -17.98 32.60
C ASN A 523 -16.97 -16.81 33.57
N ALA A 524 -15.91 -16.19 34.10
CA ALA A 524 -16.01 -15.03 34.98
C ALA A 524 -16.60 -13.80 34.26
N ILE A 525 -16.23 -13.58 33.00
CA ILE A 525 -16.69 -12.41 32.22
C ILE A 525 -17.98 -12.68 31.43
N LYS A 526 -18.29 -13.95 31.16
CA LYS A 526 -19.44 -14.38 30.33
C LYS A 526 -20.78 -13.74 30.72
N PRO A 527 -21.19 -13.67 32.00
CA PRO A 527 -22.47 -13.04 32.38
C PRO A 527 -22.53 -11.55 32.03
N ALA A 528 -21.41 -10.84 32.19
CA ALA A 528 -21.34 -9.42 31.87
C ALA A 528 -21.42 -9.18 30.37
N LEU A 529 -20.75 -10.01 29.55
CA LEU A 529 -20.83 -9.89 28.09
C LEU A 529 -22.26 -10.08 27.56
N LYS A 530 -23.06 -10.95 28.19
CA LYS A 530 -24.50 -11.08 27.88
C LYS A 530 -25.27 -9.78 28.12
N ASN A 531 -24.95 -9.04 29.18
CA ASN A 531 -25.58 -7.74 29.46
C ASN A 531 -25.21 -6.69 28.40
N TYR A 532 -24.10 -6.86 27.69
CA TYR A 532 -23.71 -6.04 26.53
C TYR A 532 -24.29 -6.55 25.19
N GLY A 533 -25.23 -7.51 25.24
CA GLY A 533 -25.95 -8.00 24.07
C GLY A 533 -25.30 -9.17 23.34
N ALA A 534 -24.25 -9.80 23.91
CA ALA A 534 -23.66 -10.99 23.35
C ALA A 534 -24.61 -12.20 23.45
N THR A 535 -24.82 -12.93 22.36
CA THR A 535 -25.59 -14.17 22.38
C THR A 535 -24.77 -15.33 22.92
N GLU A 536 -25.44 -16.37 23.45
CA GLU A 536 -24.74 -17.58 23.90
C GLU A 536 -23.92 -18.21 22.77
N GLU A 537 -24.46 -18.26 21.55
CA GLU A 537 -23.78 -18.78 20.37
C GLU A 537 -22.49 -18.01 20.04
N GLN A 538 -22.53 -16.68 20.11
CA GLN A 538 -21.34 -15.85 19.88
C GLN A 538 -20.26 -16.12 20.93
N LEU A 539 -20.66 -16.28 22.19
CA LEU A 539 -19.74 -16.54 23.30
C LEU A 539 -19.11 -17.93 23.20
N GLU A 540 -19.89 -18.97 22.90
CA GLU A 540 -19.35 -20.33 22.71
C GLU A 540 -18.44 -20.42 21.47
N LYS A 541 -18.77 -19.71 20.39
CA LYS A 541 -17.89 -19.61 19.22
C LYS A 541 -16.58 -18.91 19.55
N ALA A 542 -16.63 -17.80 20.29
CA ALA A 542 -15.44 -17.08 20.73
C ALA A 542 -14.56 -17.98 21.63
N LYS A 543 -15.17 -18.65 22.61
CA LYS A 543 -14.50 -19.59 23.50
C LYS A 543 -13.84 -20.76 22.75
N SER A 544 -14.55 -21.35 21.80
CA SER A 544 -14.02 -22.43 20.96
C SER A 544 -12.80 -21.97 20.17
N LYS A 545 -12.86 -20.77 19.59
CA LYS A 545 -11.74 -20.17 18.85
C LYS A 545 -10.53 -19.87 19.75
N ILE A 546 -10.74 -19.45 21.00
CA ILE A 546 -9.65 -19.26 21.98
C ILE A 546 -8.91 -20.59 22.20
N HIS A 547 -9.65 -21.68 22.42
CA HIS A 547 -9.03 -22.99 22.62
C HIS A 547 -8.29 -23.49 21.38
N GLU A 548 -8.86 -23.30 20.19
CA GLU A 548 -8.23 -23.64 18.91
C GLU A 548 -6.88 -22.92 18.75
N LEU A 549 -6.86 -21.59 18.90
CA LEU A 549 -5.63 -20.80 18.79
C LEU A 549 -4.58 -21.22 19.82
N ASN A 550 -4.96 -21.39 21.09
CA ASN A 550 -4.00 -21.81 22.12
C ASN A 550 -3.47 -23.23 21.89
N GLN A 551 -4.27 -24.13 21.32
CA GLN A 551 -3.84 -25.47 20.92
C GLN A 551 -2.83 -25.40 19.77
N GLU A 552 -3.06 -24.55 18.76
CA GLU A 552 -2.15 -24.31 17.64
C GLU A 552 -0.82 -23.70 18.09
N GLN A 553 -0.85 -22.77 19.05
CA GLN A 553 0.34 -22.21 19.68
C GLN A 553 1.05 -23.23 20.62
N GLY A 554 0.48 -24.42 20.81
CA GLY A 554 1.06 -25.47 21.64
C GLY A 554 0.99 -25.23 23.14
N LEU A 555 0.15 -24.29 23.60
CA LEU A 555 0.05 -23.91 25.01
C LEU A 555 -0.62 -24.99 25.88
N TYR A 556 -1.38 -25.90 25.28
CA TYR A 556 -2.04 -27.02 25.98
C TYR A 556 -1.24 -28.33 25.96
N LYS A 557 0.00 -28.29 25.48
CA LYS A 557 0.87 -29.47 25.42
C LYS A 557 1.68 -29.66 26.69
#